data_AF-A0A0P0Y6J8-F1
#
_entry.id   AF-A0A0P0Y6J8-F1
#
_cell.length_a   1.000
_cell.length_b   1.000
_cell.length_c   1.000
_cell.angle_alpha   90.00
_cell.angle_beta   90.00
_cell.angle_gamma   90.00
#
_symmetry.space_group_name_H-M   'P 1'
#
loop_
_entity.id
_entity.type
_entity.pdbx_description
1 polymer ?
#
loop_
_entity_poly.entity_id
_entity_poly.type
_entity_poly.pdbx_seq_one_letter_code
_entity_poly.pdbx_strand_id
1 'polypeptide(L)'
;MAAGDAATPLLEMAYQYHEGCPACAVERSKALNPGIPYMRFFHIWIIILVSCLPISSLFPFLYFMIRDLHVAKRVEDIGFYAGFVGASYMFGRALTSTAWGMVADRIGRKPVIIFGIFSA
;
A
#
# COMPACT_ATOMS: atom_id res chain seq x y z
N MET A 1 -25.61 4.21 23.62
CA MET A 1 -25.43 5.52 22.95
C MET A 1 -24.34 5.38 21.90
N ALA A 2 -24.50 6.07 20.77
CA ALA A 2 -23.45 6.50 19.84
C ALA A 2 -22.72 5.38 19.06
N ALA A 3 -22.55 5.41 17.73
CA ALA A 3 -22.68 6.50 16.78
C ALA A 3 -22.95 5.92 15.38
N GLY A 4 -23.87 6.54 14.64
CA GLY A 4 -23.72 6.67 13.19
C GLY A 4 -24.50 5.74 12.26
N ASP A 5 -25.72 5.33 12.60
CA ASP A 5 -26.67 4.67 11.66
C ASP A 5 -27.35 5.67 10.68
N ALA A 6 -26.59 6.53 9.99
CA ALA A 6 -27.16 7.55 9.09
C ALA A 6 -26.77 7.43 7.61
N ALA A 7 -25.99 6.41 7.23
CA ALA A 7 -25.57 6.24 5.83
C ALA A 7 -26.37 5.16 5.05
N THR A 8 -27.32 4.44 5.67
CA THR A 8 -27.87 3.20 5.09
C THR A 8 -29.18 3.26 4.29
N PRO A 9 -30.07 4.29 4.31
CA PRO A 9 -31.32 4.16 3.54
C PRO A 9 -31.24 4.56 2.06
N LEU A 10 -30.20 5.26 1.60
CA LEU A 10 -30.15 5.75 0.20
C LEU A 10 -29.58 4.72 -0.79
N LEU A 11 -28.74 3.78 -0.31
CA LEU A 11 -28.06 2.81 -1.16
C LEU A 11 -28.86 1.51 -1.38
N GLU A 12 -29.70 1.09 -0.42
CA GLU A 12 -30.45 -0.17 -0.53
C GLU A 12 -31.58 -0.13 -1.57
N MET A 13 -32.27 1.01 -1.74
CA MET A 13 -33.41 1.08 -2.65
C MET A 13 -33.04 1.17 -4.15
N ALA A 14 -31.80 1.53 -4.50
CA ALA A 14 -31.42 1.83 -5.88
C ALA A 14 -30.44 0.84 -6.52
N TYR A 15 -29.89 -0.11 -5.76
CA TYR A 15 -28.94 -1.05 -6.33
C TYR A 15 -29.70 -2.20 -7.04
N GLN A 16 -29.65 -2.22 -8.37
CA GLN A 16 -30.08 -3.37 -9.19
C GLN A 16 -28.89 -4.30 -9.43
N TYR A 17 -28.90 -5.49 -8.82
CA TYR A 17 -27.90 -6.54 -9.08
C TYR A 17 -28.16 -7.16 -10.45
N HIS A 18 -27.30 -6.87 -11.43
CA HIS A 18 -27.33 -7.52 -12.75
C HIS A 18 -26.41 -8.74 -12.79
N GLU A 19 -26.89 -9.86 -13.36
CA GLU A 19 -26.09 -11.06 -13.57
C GLU A 19 -25.00 -10.79 -14.63
N GLY A 20 -23.75 -11.12 -14.30
CA GLY A 20 -22.60 -10.91 -15.20
C GLY A 20 -21.75 -9.66 -14.94
N CYS A 21 -22.16 -8.77 -14.02
CA CYS A 21 -21.31 -7.64 -13.63
C CYS A 21 -20.34 -8.04 -12.48
N PRO A 22 -19.01 -8.00 -12.69
CA PRO A 22 -18.03 -8.42 -11.68
C PRO A 22 -18.03 -7.51 -10.44
N ALA A 23 -18.27 -6.20 -10.63
CA ALA A 23 -18.42 -5.27 -9.51
C ALA A 23 -19.63 -5.64 -8.65
N CYS A 24 -20.71 -6.15 -9.27
CA CYS A 24 -21.93 -6.44 -8.54
C CYS A 24 -21.82 -7.61 -7.56
N ALA A 25 -21.03 -8.63 -7.91
CA ALA A 25 -20.75 -9.74 -7.02
C ALA A 25 -19.97 -9.29 -5.77
N VAL A 26 -19.05 -8.33 -5.92
CA VAL A 26 -18.25 -7.78 -4.82
C VAL A 26 -19.10 -6.92 -3.89
N GLU A 27 -19.97 -6.05 -4.43
CA GLU A 27 -20.92 -5.27 -3.63
C GLU A 27 -21.88 -6.18 -2.87
N ARG A 28 -22.42 -7.22 -3.52
CA ARG A 28 -23.27 -8.23 -2.87
C ARG A 28 -22.53 -8.93 -1.72
N SER A 29 -21.27 -9.31 -1.94
CA SER A 29 -20.44 -9.93 -0.91
C SER A 29 -20.15 -9.01 0.26
N LYS A 30 -19.99 -7.70 0.03
CA LYS A 30 -19.83 -6.70 1.10
C LYS A 30 -21.13 -6.49 1.88
N ALA A 31 -22.28 -6.40 1.20
CA ALA A 31 -23.58 -6.28 1.85
C ALA A 31 -23.92 -7.51 2.72
N LEU A 32 -23.58 -8.72 2.26
CA LEU A 32 -23.78 -9.95 3.03
C LEU A 32 -22.85 -10.09 4.24
N ASN A 33 -21.71 -9.39 4.24
CA ASN A 33 -20.75 -9.40 5.35
C ASN A 33 -20.63 -8.00 5.94
N PRO A 34 -21.63 -7.50 6.70
CA PRO A 34 -21.61 -6.17 7.30
C PRO A 34 -20.57 -6.04 8.43
N GLY A 35 -20.00 -7.16 8.89
CA GLY A 35 -18.92 -7.15 9.86
C GLY A 35 -17.61 -6.62 9.28
N ILE A 36 -16.82 -5.96 10.11
CA ILE A 36 -15.45 -5.57 9.77
C ILE A 36 -14.61 -6.80 9.41
N PRO A 37 -14.07 -6.88 8.18
CA PRO A 37 -13.37 -8.07 7.71
C PRO A 37 -11.93 -8.13 8.25
N TYR A 38 -11.77 -8.43 9.55
CA TYR A 38 -10.48 -8.49 10.25
C TYR A 38 -9.41 -9.32 9.52
N MET A 39 -9.80 -10.46 8.95
CA MET A 39 -8.87 -11.28 8.17
C MET A 39 -8.32 -10.52 6.96
N ARG A 40 -9.14 -9.75 6.23
CA ARG A 40 -8.67 -8.97 5.07
C ARG A 40 -7.73 -7.86 5.51
N PHE A 41 -8.02 -7.19 6.62
CA PHE A 41 -7.11 -6.19 7.20
C PHE A 41 -5.79 -6.80 7.65
N PHE A 42 -5.82 -7.97 8.26
CA PHE A 42 -4.61 -8.68 8.69
C PHE A 42 -3.68 -9.04 7.51
N HIS A 43 -4.23 -9.50 6.39
CA HIS A 43 -3.43 -9.77 5.18
C HIS A 43 -2.75 -8.48 4.67
N ILE A 44 -3.50 -7.37 4.59
CA ILE A 44 -2.95 -6.07 4.15
C ILE A 44 -1.87 -5.59 5.14
N TRP A 45 -2.10 -5.77 6.44
CA TRP A 45 -1.15 -5.38 7.48
C TRP A 45 0.17 -6.16 7.39
N ILE A 46 0.12 -7.48 7.15
CA ILE A 46 1.32 -8.29 6.90
C ILE A 46 2.09 -7.77 5.69
N ILE A 47 1.41 -7.48 4.58
CA ILE A 47 2.05 -6.95 3.35
C ILE A 47 2.73 -5.62 3.63
N ILE A 48 2.08 -4.73 4.38
CA ILE A 48 2.65 -3.44 4.79
C ILE A 48 3.89 -3.67 5.67
N LEU A 49 3.79 -4.56 6.66
CA LEU A 49 4.91 -4.90 7.55
C LEU A 49 6.12 -5.36 6.74
N VAL A 50 5.93 -6.33 5.84
CA VAL A 50 6.99 -6.83 4.94
C VAL A 50 7.60 -5.69 4.11
N SER A 51 6.77 -4.80 3.55
CA SER A 51 7.27 -3.67 2.76
C SER A 51 8.06 -2.63 3.57
N CYS A 52 7.81 -2.52 4.87
CA CYS A 52 8.48 -1.59 5.77
C CYS A 52 9.82 -2.15 6.31
N LEU A 53 10.01 -3.48 6.34
CA LEU A 53 11.23 -4.10 6.85
C LEU A 53 12.51 -3.66 6.11
N PRO A 54 12.55 -3.60 4.76
CA PRO A 54 13.72 -3.12 4.04
C PRO A 54 14.05 -1.65 4.34
N ILE A 55 13.03 -0.81 4.51
CA ILE A 55 13.21 0.60 4.83
C ILE A 55 13.81 0.75 6.22
N SER A 56 13.21 0.09 7.22
CA SER A 56 13.67 0.15 8.61
C SER A 56 15.07 -0.40 8.79
N SER A 57 15.48 -1.39 7.97
CA SER A 57 16.83 -1.96 8.01
C SER A 57 17.86 -1.16 7.20
N LEU A 58 17.49 -0.55 6.07
CA LEU A 58 18.42 0.16 5.19
C LEU A 58 18.81 1.54 5.74
N PHE A 59 17.86 2.31 6.27
CA PHE A 59 18.10 3.69 6.70
C PHE A 59 19.18 3.86 7.78
N PRO A 60 19.30 2.97 8.80
CA PRO A 60 20.40 3.03 9.76
C PRO A 60 21.79 2.90 9.12
N PHE A 61 21.93 2.07 8.07
CA PHE A 61 23.19 1.88 7.36
C PHE A 61 23.48 2.99 6.35
N LEU A 62 22.44 3.65 5.83
CA LEU A 62 22.57 4.72 4.84
C LEU A 62 23.47 5.86 5.32
N TYR A 63 23.38 6.24 6.60
CA TYR A 63 24.24 7.26 7.19
C TYR A 63 25.73 6.88 7.12
N PHE A 64 26.05 5.65 7.51
CA PHE A 64 27.42 5.13 7.47
C PHE A 64 27.94 5.02 6.03
N MET A 65 27.10 4.53 5.11
CA MET A 65 27.47 4.42 3.70
C MET A 65 27.82 5.77 3.07
N ILE A 66 27.05 6.82 3.36
CA ILE A 66 27.30 8.17 2.81
C ILE A 66 28.56 8.79 3.41
N ARG A 67 28.81 8.55 4.71
CA ARG A 67 30.03 8.99 5.38
C ARG A 67 31.27 8.33 4.77
N ASP A 68 31.22 7.01 4.57
CA ASP A 68 32.36 6.23 4.09
C ASP A 68 32.63 6.46 2.59
N LEU A 69 31.61 6.81 1.80
CA LEU A 69 31.76 7.19 0.39
C LEU A 69 32.47 8.55 0.21
N HIS A 70 32.77 9.28 1.30
CA HIS A 70 33.44 10.59 1.30
C HIS A 70 32.81 11.64 0.37
N VAL A 71 31.53 11.46 -0.03
CA VAL A 71 30.82 12.40 -0.90
C VAL A 71 30.57 13.72 -0.17
N ALA A 72 30.33 13.65 1.14
CA ALA A 72 30.19 14.82 1.99
C ALA A 72 31.58 15.26 2.50
N LYS A 73 32.11 16.34 1.92
CA LYS A 73 33.34 17.01 2.40
C LYS A 73 33.19 17.57 3.82
N ARG A 74 31.94 17.74 4.28
CA ARG A 74 31.51 18.39 5.51
C ARG A 74 30.48 17.54 6.22
N VAL A 75 30.57 17.44 7.55
CA VAL A 75 29.67 16.61 8.37
C VAL A 75 28.22 17.10 8.24
N GLU A 76 28.02 18.39 8.00
CA GLU A 76 26.72 19.02 7.85
C GLU A 76 26.00 18.58 6.57
N ASP A 77 26.74 18.27 5.51
CA ASP A 77 26.18 17.90 4.21
C ASP A 77 25.71 16.43 4.19
N ILE A 78 26.16 15.59 5.13
CA ILE A 78 25.80 14.16 5.20
C ILE A 78 24.28 13.98 5.31
N GLY A 79 23.64 14.79 6.16
CA GLY A 79 22.18 14.74 6.34
C GLY A 79 21.42 15.14 5.08
N PHE A 80 21.93 16.11 4.31
CA PHE A 80 21.32 16.53 3.05
C PHE A 80 21.39 15.42 2.00
N TYR A 81 22.54 14.77 1.85
CA TYR A 81 22.69 13.63 0.93
C TYR A 81 21.86 12.42 1.37
N ALA A 82 21.78 12.13 2.67
CA ALA A 82 20.92 11.05 3.19
C ALA A 82 19.44 11.33 2.90
N GLY A 83 19.01 12.57 3.10
CA GLY A 83 17.67 13.03 2.73
C GLY A 83 17.41 12.92 1.22
N PHE A 84 18.38 13.27 0.38
CA PHE A 84 18.27 13.15 -1.08
C PHE A 84 18.12 11.69 -1.54
N VAL A 85 18.88 10.76 -0.94
CA VAL A 85 18.74 9.32 -1.22
C VAL A 85 17.41 8.78 -0.69
N GLY A 86 16.96 9.23 0.48
CA GLY A 86 15.63 8.90 0.99
C GLY A 86 14.51 9.42 0.09
N ALA A 87 14.66 10.63 -0.46
CA ALA A 87 13.72 11.22 -1.40
C ALA A 87 13.69 10.47 -2.74
N SER A 88 14.85 10.07 -3.28
CA SER A 88 14.91 9.27 -4.50
C SER A 88 14.26 7.89 -4.32
N TYR A 89 14.42 7.27 -3.15
CA TYR A 89 13.72 6.04 -2.78
C TYR A 89 12.20 6.22 -2.76
N MET A 90 11.69 7.26 -2.10
CA MET A 90 10.25 7.54 -2.06
C MET A 90 9.69 7.92 -3.44
N PHE A 91 10.45 8.65 -4.25
CA PHE A 91 10.09 8.95 -5.63
C PHE A 91 10.00 7.68 -6.48
N GLY A 92 10.97 6.76 -6.35
CA GLY A 92 10.94 5.46 -6.99
C GLY A 92 9.72 4.62 -6.56
N ARG A 93 9.37 4.65 -5.27
CA ARG A 93 8.14 4.01 -4.77
C ARG A 93 6.87 4.63 -5.37
N ALA A 94 6.81 5.95 -5.54
CA ALA A 94 5.65 6.61 -6.15
C ALA A 94 5.45 6.15 -7.60
N LEU A 95 6.51 6.16 -8.41
CA LEU A 95 6.46 5.70 -9.80
C LEU A 95 6.10 4.21 -9.91
N THR A 96 6.74 3.38 -9.10
CA THR A 96 6.53 1.93 -9.08
C THR A 96 5.11 1.59 -8.60
N SER A 97 4.57 2.34 -7.62
CA SER A 97 3.20 2.18 -7.13
C SER A 97 2.17 2.47 -8.22
N THR A 98 2.33 3.54 -8.99
CA THR A 98 1.43 3.84 -10.12
C THR A 98 1.50 2.75 -11.19
N ALA A 99 2.69 2.28 -11.54
CA ALA A 99 2.87 1.21 -12.51
C ALA A 99 2.20 -0.10 -12.07
N TRP A 100 2.48 -0.57 -10.84
CA TRP A 100 1.85 -1.78 -10.30
C TRP A 100 0.35 -1.62 -10.05
N GLY A 101 -0.11 -0.41 -9.75
CA GLY A 101 -1.54 -0.10 -9.63
C GLY A 101 -2.28 -0.33 -10.94
N MET A 102 -1.77 0.19 -12.06
CA MET A 102 -2.36 -0.04 -13.39
C MET A 102 -2.35 -1.52 -13.78
N VAL A 103 -1.27 -2.24 -13.44
CA VAL A 103 -1.17 -3.68 -13.69
C VAL A 103 -2.18 -4.46 -12.83
N ALA A 104 -2.39 -4.06 -11.57
CA ALA A 104 -3.37 -4.68 -10.68
C ALA A 104 -4.81 -4.55 -11.16
N ASP A 105 -5.14 -3.46 -11.84
CA ASP A 105 -6.47 -3.27 -12.43
C ASP A 105 -6.68 -4.13 -13.70
N ARG A 106 -5.60 -4.50 -14.42
CA ARG A 106 -5.68 -5.30 -15.65
C ARG A 106 -5.60 -6.82 -15.42
N ILE A 107 -4.65 -7.28 -14.61
CA ILE A 107 -4.40 -8.71 -14.34
C ILE A 107 -5.24 -9.20 -13.13
N GLY A 108 -5.74 -8.26 -12.33
CA GLY A 108 -6.47 -8.51 -11.09
C GLY A 108 -5.59 -8.32 -9.86
N ARG A 109 -6.23 -7.94 -8.74
CA ARG A 109 -5.53 -7.57 -7.50
C ARG A 109 -4.86 -8.76 -6.79
N LYS A 110 -5.45 -9.96 -6.88
CA LYS A 110 -4.93 -11.17 -6.23
C LYS A 110 -3.53 -11.59 -6.72
N PRO A 111 -3.29 -11.77 -8.04
CA PRO A 111 -1.96 -12.18 -8.53
C PRO A 111 -0.89 -11.11 -8.27
N VAL A 112 -1.23 -9.82 -8.35
CA VAL A 112 -0.27 -8.74 -8.07
C VAL A 112 0.19 -8.75 -6.61
N ILE A 113 -0.72 -8.98 -5.66
CA ILE A 113 -0.35 -9.09 -4.23
C ILE A 113 0.60 -10.28 -4.00
N ILE A 114 0.31 -11.43 -4.62
CA ILE A 114 1.13 -12.64 -4.48
C ILE A 114 2.53 -12.40 -5.06
N PHE A 115 2.62 -11.81 -6.26
CA PHE A 115 3.89 -11.47 -6.88
C PHE A 115 4.72 -10.50 -6.01
N GLY A 116 4.08 -9.49 -5.42
CA GLY A 116 4.73 -8.55 -4.53
C GLY A 116 5.34 -9.22 -3.30
N ILE A 117 4.64 -10.19 -2.70
CA ILE A 117 5.15 -10.96 -1.55
C ILE A 117 6.35 -11.83 -1.95
N PHE A 118 6.34 -12.46 -3.13
CA PHE A 118 7.47 -13.27 -3.60
C PHE A 118 8.70 -12.43 -3.96
N SER A 119 8.51 -11.17 -4.34
CA SER A 119 9.62 -10.27 -4.70
C SER A 119 10.35 -9.63 -3.51
N ALA A 120 9.71 -9.60 -2.34
CA ALA A 120 10.22 -9.00 -1.12
C ALA A 120 11.04 -10.00 -0.30
#